data_AF-A0AB36MHA5-F1
#
_entry.id   AF-A0AB36MHA5-F1
#
_cell.length_a   1.000
_cell.length_b   1.000
_cell.length_c   1.000
_cell.angle_alpha   90.00
_cell.angle_beta   90.00
_cell.angle_gamma   90.00
#
_symmetry.space_group_name_H-M   'P 1'
#
loop_
_entity.id
_entity.type
_entity.pdbx_description
1 polymer ?
#
loop_
_entity_poly.entity_id
_entity_poly.type
_entity_poly.pdbx_seq_one_letter_code
_entity_poly.pdbx_strand_id
1 'polypeptide(L)'
;MQEKEILELSKDINNYIMDFDYCYNNVETLKDLGKEIDDLREQINRLEKTDTNDFHLERLKEIHDMKAILYNELLKLHDHSIIILWQETSKILKTMNKVSDKDLRNNYPDLDIQIFRKLQANIKGRNKSLKPPFKVRLKYKINQLINWRRCKK
;
A
#
# COMPACT_ATOMS: atom_id res chain seq x y z
N MET A 1 -2.86 -9.72 30.23
CA MET A 1 -2.55 -9.98 28.82
C MET A 1 -1.46 -11.03 28.83
N GLN A 2 -1.72 -12.21 28.27
CA GLN A 2 -0.78 -13.32 28.34
C GLN A 2 0.46 -12.99 27.49
N GLU A 3 1.64 -13.42 27.90
CA GLU A 3 2.93 -13.19 27.22
C GLU A 3 2.90 -13.45 25.71
N LYS A 4 2.08 -14.43 25.29
CA LYS A 4 1.74 -14.75 23.91
C LYS A 4 1.12 -13.58 23.11
N GLU A 5 0.19 -12.83 23.71
CA GLU A 5 -0.50 -11.70 23.06
C GLU A 5 0.46 -10.53 22.77
N ILE A 6 1.52 -10.39 23.57
CA ILE A 6 2.57 -9.36 23.35
C ILE A 6 3.56 -9.77 22.27
N LEU A 7 3.93 -11.05 22.21
CA LEU A 7 4.72 -11.59 21.10
C LEU A 7 3.97 -11.45 19.77
N GLU A 8 2.67 -11.72 19.77
CA GLU A 8 1.79 -11.51 18.60
C GLU A 8 1.76 -10.02 18.19
N LEU A 9 1.55 -9.11 19.15
CA LEU A 9 1.55 -7.67 18.88
C LEU A 9 2.90 -7.17 18.32
N SER A 10 4.03 -7.64 18.86
CA SER A 10 5.37 -7.28 18.39
C SER A 10 5.60 -7.75 16.95
N LYS A 11 5.19 -8.98 16.64
CA LYS A 11 5.24 -9.51 15.27
C LYS A 11 4.37 -8.70 14.32
N ASP A 12 3.15 -8.35 14.73
CA ASP A 12 2.22 -7.56 13.93
C ASP A 12 2.77 -6.14 13.64
N ILE A 13 3.44 -5.50 14.61
CA ILE A 13 4.08 -4.20 14.42
C ILE A 13 5.24 -4.30 13.42
N ASN A 14 6.09 -5.32 13.52
CA ASN A 14 7.21 -5.51 12.59
C ASN A 14 6.72 -5.77 11.17
N ASN A 15 5.70 -6.60 11.00
CA ASN A 15 5.07 -6.83 9.70
C ASN A 15 4.51 -5.52 9.13
N TYR A 16 3.83 -4.71 9.94
CA TYR A 16 3.34 -3.40 9.53
C TYR A 16 4.45 -2.47 9.02
N ILE A 17 5.59 -2.42 9.71
CA ILE A 17 6.73 -1.58 9.30
C ILE A 17 7.30 -2.05 7.95
N MET A 18 7.51 -3.36 7.79
CA MET A 18 8.00 -3.94 6.54
C MET A 18 7.05 -3.69 5.37
N ASP A 19 5.75 -3.93 5.57
CA ASP A 19 4.73 -3.72 4.53
C ASP A 19 4.61 -2.23 4.17
N PHE A 20 4.79 -1.33 5.14
CA PHE A 20 4.82 0.12 4.91
C PHE A 20 6.00 0.52 4.03
N ASP A 21 7.22 0.06 4.35
CA ASP A 21 8.42 0.38 3.59
C ASP A 21 8.35 -0.20 2.16
N TYR A 22 7.80 -1.40 2.01
CA TYR A 22 7.54 -2.00 0.70
C TYR A 22 6.54 -1.18 -0.12
N CYS A 23 5.44 -0.72 0.49
CA CYS A 23 4.49 0.17 -0.18
C CYS A 23 5.16 1.48 -0.62
N TYR A 24 6.00 2.08 0.22
CA TYR A 24 6.72 3.31 -0.11
C TYR A 24 7.65 3.13 -1.33
N ASN A 25 8.45 2.06 -1.36
CA ASN A 25 9.34 1.78 -2.48
C ASN A 25 8.58 1.53 -3.80
N ASN A 26 7.40 0.90 -3.72
CA ASN A 26 6.53 0.72 -4.88
C ASN A 26 5.97 2.04 -5.41
N VAL A 27 5.71 3.04 -4.55
CA VAL A 27 5.28 4.38 -4.97
C VAL A 27 6.35 5.05 -5.83
N GLU A 28 7.62 5.03 -5.39
CA GLU A 28 8.71 5.64 -6.16
C GLU A 28 8.93 4.90 -7.48
N THR A 29 8.90 3.57 -7.47
CA THR A 29 8.99 2.77 -8.71
C THR A 29 7.86 3.11 -9.69
N LEU A 30 6.61 3.25 -9.20
CA LEU A 30 5.49 3.67 -10.04
C LEU A 30 5.69 5.06 -10.61
N LYS A 31 6.19 6.00 -9.81
CA LYS A 31 6.44 7.37 -10.23
C LYS A 31 7.48 7.44 -11.36
N ASP A 32 8.55 6.67 -11.25
CA ASP A 32 9.59 6.59 -12.29
C ASP A 32 9.03 5.98 -13.58
N LEU A 33 8.29 4.88 -13.50
CA LEU A 33 7.63 4.29 -14.68
C LEU A 33 6.63 5.25 -15.33
N GLY A 34 5.86 5.99 -14.52
CA GLY A 34 4.91 6.99 -15.01
C GLY A 34 5.62 8.08 -15.82
N LYS A 35 6.76 8.57 -15.32
CA LYS A 35 7.59 9.54 -16.03
C LYS A 35 8.13 8.99 -17.35
N GLU A 36 8.62 7.75 -17.36
CA GLU A 36 9.10 7.11 -18.59
C GLU A 36 7.99 7.00 -19.66
N ILE A 37 6.75 6.69 -19.24
CA ILE A 37 5.59 6.62 -20.15
C ILE A 37 5.29 8.00 -20.74
N ASP A 38 5.27 9.05 -19.91
CA ASP A 38 5.02 10.42 -20.35
C ASP A 38 6.11 10.89 -21.32
N ASP A 39 7.39 10.64 -21.01
CA ASP A 39 8.54 10.97 -21.85
C ASP A 39 8.47 10.22 -23.20
N LEU A 40 8.07 8.95 -23.21
CA LEU A 40 7.87 8.17 -24.45
C LEU A 40 6.71 8.71 -25.29
N ARG A 41 5.60 9.06 -24.65
CA ARG A 41 4.44 9.64 -25.32
C ARG A 41 4.79 10.97 -25.98
N GLU A 42 5.60 11.80 -25.32
CA GLU A 42 6.07 13.06 -25.90
C GLU A 42 6.97 12.80 -27.13
N GLN A 43 7.87 11.83 -27.06
CA GLN A 43 8.72 11.43 -28.19
C GLN A 43 7.89 10.94 -29.38
N ILE A 44 6.91 10.06 -29.15
CA ILE A 44 6.00 9.57 -30.20
C ILE A 44 5.26 10.75 -30.85
N ASN A 45 4.66 11.64 -30.05
CA ASN A 45 3.94 12.81 -30.55
C ASN A 45 4.82 13.74 -31.40
N ARG A 46 6.12 13.86 -31.09
CA ARG A 46 7.06 14.67 -31.88
C ARG A 46 7.37 14.00 -33.21
N LEU A 47 7.58 12.69 -33.23
CA LEU A 47 7.86 11.90 -34.43
C LEU A 47 6.65 11.78 -35.37
N GLU A 48 5.43 11.67 -34.82
CA GLU A 48 4.21 11.67 -35.62
C GLU A 48 4.01 12.99 -36.39
N LYS A 49 4.52 14.10 -35.86
CA LYS A 49 4.46 15.42 -36.51
C LYS A 49 5.47 15.59 -37.64
N THR A 50 6.47 14.71 -37.77
CA THR A 50 7.48 14.78 -38.83
C THR A 50 7.10 13.95 -40.06
N ASP A 51 5.87 13.41 -40.13
CA ASP A 51 5.34 12.57 -41.23
C ASP A 51 6.21 11.33 -41.54
N THR A 52 7.06 10.93 -40.59
CA THR A 52 7.97 9.79 -40.73
C THR A 52 7.28 8.54 -40.18
N ASN A 53 6.46 7.89 -41.01
CA ASN A 53 5.95 6.57 -40.68
C ASN A 53 7.05 5.53 -40.94
N ASP A 54 7.89 5.32 -39.93
CA ASP A 54 9.04 4.43 -39.97
C ASP A 54 8.85 3.29 -38.96
N PHE A 55 9.43 2.12 -39.23
CA PHE A 55 9.46 0.95 -38.36
C PHE A 55 9.88 1.29 -36.92
N HIS A 56 10.73 2.31 -36.76
CA HIS A 56 11.14 2.82 -35.46
C HIS A 56 10.00 3.47 -34.65
N LEU A 57 9.07 4.19 -35.29
CA LEU A 57 7.93 4.82 -34.63
C LEU A 57 6.94 3.78 -34.11
N GLU A 58 6.67 2.75 -34.91
CA GLU A 58 5.77 1.66 -34.51
C GLU A 58 6.33 0.89 -33.30
N ARG A 59 7.62 0.61 -33.31
CA ARG A 59 8.29 -0.03 -32.16
C ARG A 59 8.23 0.81 -30.89
N LEU A 60 8.32 2.14 -31.00
CA LEU A 60 8.18 3.03 -29.84
C LEU A 60 6.75 3.01 -29.28
N LYS A 61 5.74 2.95 -30.15
CA LYS A 61 4.33 2.80 -29.75
C LYS A 61 4.10 1.49 -29.00
N GLU A 62 4.63 0.38 -29.52
CA GLU A 62 4.56 -0.92 -28.84
C GLU A 62 5.20 -0.88 -27.43
N ILE A 63 6.39 -0.28 -27.31
CA ILE A 63 7.08 -0.14 -26.02
C ILE A 63 6.27 0.72 -25.05
N HIS A 64 5.74 1.85 -25.52
CA HIS A 64 4.87 2.72 -24.74
C HIS A 64 3.65 1.94 -24.22
N ASP A 65 2.97 1.19 -25.08
CA ASP A 65 1.76 0.46 -24.72
C ASP A 65 2.06 -0.67 -23.72
N MET A 66 3.14 -1.42 -23.91
CA MET A 66 3.59 -2.43 -22.94
C MET A 66 3.87 -1.82 -21.56
N LYS A 67 4.58 -0.69 -21.51
CA LYS A 67 4.87 0.02 -20.26
C LYS A 67 3.60 0.58 -19.61
N ALA A 68 2.67 1.12 -20.39
CA ALA A 68 1.40 1.63 -19.89
C ALA A 68 0.53 0.50 -19.30
N ILE A 69 0.50 -0.68 -19.92
CA ILE A 69 -0.17 -1.87 -19.38
C ILE A 69 0.47 -2.27 -18.04
N LEU A 70 1.79 -2.42 -18.01
CA LEU A 70 2.53 -2.79 -16.81
C LEU A 70 2.30 -1.79 -15.66
N TYR A 71 2.37 -0.48 -15.94
CA TYR A 71 2.09 0.57 -14.97
C TYR A 71 0.69 0.44 -14.38
N ASN A 72 -0.32 0.20 -15.22
CA ASN A 72 -1.70 0.04 -14.76
C ASN A 72 -1.90 -1.21 -13.89
N GLU A 73 -1.18 -2.31 -14.17
CA GLU A 73 -1.21 -3.51 -13.35
C GLU A 73 -0.53 -3.29 -11.99
N LEU A 74 0.65 -2.68 -12.00
CA LEU A 74 1.38 -2.33 -10.78
C LEU A 74 0.59 -1.34 -9.92
N LEU A 75 -0.07 -0.35 -10.53
CA LEU A 75 -0.91 0.61 -9.81
C LEU A 75 -2.09 -0.08 -9.13
N LYS A 76 -2.74 -1.05 -9.80
CA LYS A 76 -3.82 -1.84 -9.19
C LYS A 76 -3.32 -2.66 -8.00
N LEU A 77 -2.15 -3.29 -8.12
CA LEU A 77 -1.54 -4.06 -7.04
C LEU A 77 -1.18 -3.15 -5.85
N HIS A 78 -0.57 -2.01 -6.13
CA HIS A 78 -0.23 -1.01 -5.14
C HIS A 78 -1.46 -0.48 -4.38
N ASP A 79 -2.52 -0.09 -5.09
CA ASP A 79 -3.79 0.34 -4.49
C ASP A 79 -4.41 -0.77 -3.61
N HIS A 80 -4.31 -2.02 -4.06
CA HIS A 80 -4.75 -3.18 -3.29
C HIS A 80 -3.94 -3.32 -1.99
N SER A 81 -2.61 -3.23 -2.08
CA SER A 81 -1.69 -3.33 -0.94
C SER A 81 -1.92 -2.22 0.08
N ILE A 82 -2.14 -0.97 -0.34
CA ILE A 82 -2.48 0.14 0.57
C ILE A 82 -3.76 -0.16 1.36
N ILE A 83 -4.79 -0.69 0.69
CA ILE A 83 -6.06 -0.99 1.36
C ILE A 83 -5.87 -2.07 2.42
N ILE A 84 -5.09 -3.12 2.11
CA ILE A 84 -4.75 -4.18 3.08
C ILE A 84 -3.97 -3.60 4.25
N LEU A 85 -2.88 -2.87 3.96
CA LEU A 85 -2.04 -2.26 4.97
C LEU A 85 -2.87 -1.38 5.92
N TRP A 86 -3.72 -0.51 5.37
CA TRP A 86 -4.64 0.31 6.15
C TRP A 86 -5.59 -0.52 7.04
N GLN A 87 -6.12 -1.64 6.54
CA GLN A 87 -7.01 -2.50 7.31
C GLN A 87 -6.27 -3.22 8.46
N GLU A 88 -5.12 -3.81 8.19
CA GLU A 88 -4.33 -4.51 9.21
C GLU A 88 -3.84 -3.55 10.30
N THR A 89 -3.33 -2.39 9.90
CA THR A 89 -2.94 -1.33 10.85
C THR A 89 -4.11 -0.88 11.71
N SER A 90 -5.31 -0.78 11.12
CA SER A 90 -6.52 -0.43 11.86
C SER A 90 -6.91 -1.50 12.89
N LYS A 91 -6.60 -2.79 12.64
CA LYS A 91 -6.78 -3.86 13.64
C LYS A 91 -5.74 -3.75 14.75
N ILE A 92 -4.46 -3.57 14.42
CA ILE A 92 -3.38 -3.38 15.39
C ILE A 92 -3.71 -2.22 16.33
N LEU A 93 -4.13 -1.07 15.79
CA LEU A 93 -4.52 0.10 16.58
C LEU A 93 -5.72 -0.19 17.49
N LYS A 94 -6.70 -0.98 17.04
CA LYS A 94 -7.82 -1.40 17.90
C LYS A 94 -7.35 -2.26 19.07
N THR A 95 -6.40 -3.17 18.84
CA THR A 95 -5.80 -4.00 19.90
C THR A 95 -5.02 -3.13 20.87
N MET A 96 -4.14 -2.24 20.38
CA MET A 96 -3.39 -1.29 21.21
C MET A 96 -4.30 -0.38 22.05
N ASN A 97 -5.46 0.05 21.53
CA ASN A 97 -6.42 0.89 22.26
C ASN A 97 -7.11 0.16 23.42
N LYS A 98 -7.16 -1.18 23.41
CA LYS A 98 -7.73 -1.96 24.51
C LYS A 98 -6.77 -2.11 25.69
N VAL A 99 -5.49 -1.80 25.50
CA VAL A 99 -4.46 -1.98 26.51
C VAL A 99 -4.38 -0.73 27.39
N SER A 100 -4.75 -0.85 28.66
CA SER A 100 -4.64 0.26 29.61
C SER A 100 -3.21 0.43 30.12
N ASP A 101 -2.86 1.64 30.56
CA ASP A 101 -1.55 1.86 31.20
C ASP A 101 -1.38 0.98 32.45
N LYS A 102 -2.47 0.71 33.18
CA LYS A 102 -2.45 -0.19 34.32
C LYS A 102 -2.08 -1.61 33.90
N ASP A 103 -2.66 -2.11 32.81
CA ASP A 103 -2.32 -3.44 32.28
C ASP A 103 -0.86 -3.51 31.83
N LEU A 104 -0.35 -2.46 31.18
CA LEU A 104 1.06 -2.38 30.80
C LEU A 104 1.97 -2.40 32.02
N ARG A 105 1.73 -1.56 33.04
CA ARG A 105 2.54 -1.55 34.28
C ARG A 105 2.52 -2.89 35.00
N ASN A 106 1.36 -3.54 35.05
CA ASN A 106 1.18 -4.77 35.79
C ASN A 106 1.82 -5.99 35.12
N ASN A 107 1.81 -6.05 33.78
CA ASN A 107 2.35 -7.20 33.04
C ASN A 107 3.77 -6.94 32.51
N TYR A 108 4.19 -5.67 32.40
CA TYR A 108 5.47 -5.25 31.82
C TYR A 108 6.04 -4.06 32.61
N PRO A 109 6.54 -4.29 33.84
CA PRO A 109 7.01 -3.22 34.73
C PRO A 109 8.20 -2.42 34.18
N ASP A 110 9.02 -3.05 33.33
CA ASP A 110 10.18 -2.42 32.68
C ASP A 110 9.83 -1.73 31.36
N LEU A 111 8.58 -1.83 30.88
CA LEU A 111 8.16 -1.20 29.63
C LEU A 111 8.05 0.31 29.81
N ASP A 112 8.75 1.06 28.97
CA ASP A 112 8.52 2.49 28.84
C ASP A 112 7.16 2.74 28.15
N ILE A 113 6.15 3.03 28.97
CA ILE A 113 4.79 3.33 28.52
C ILE A 113 4.74 4.58 27.64
N GLN A 114 5.60 5.58 27.90
CA GLN A 114 5.63 6.76 27.02
C GLN A 114 6.09 6.38 25.62
N ILE A 115 7.10 5.53 25.49
CA ILE A 115 7.56 5.01 24.20
C ILE A 115 6.44 4.23 23.50
N PHE A 116 5.74 3.35 24.23
CA PHE A 116 4.61 2.60 23.67
C PHE A 116 3.51 3.54 23.13
N ARG A 117 3.12 4.56 23.91
CA ARG A 117 2.10 5.53 23.50
C ARG A 117 2.56 6.40 22.33
N LYS A 118 3.84 6.76 22.27
CA LYS A 118 4.44 7.47 21.13
C LYS A 118 4.40 6.64 19.86
N LEU A 119 4.73 5.35 19.95
CA LEU A 119 4.65 4.41 18.83
C LEU A 119 3.20 4.25 18.35
N GLN A 120 2.26 4.06 19.27
CA GLN A 120 0.82 4.00 18.95
C GLN A 120 0.34 5.28 18.24
N ALA A 121 0.76 6.45 18.70
CA ALA A 121 0.42 7.73 18.06
C ALA A 121 1.02 7.87 16.65
N ASN A 122 2.26 7.43 16.45
CA ASN A 122 2.94 7.45 15.15
C ASN A 122 2.22 6.53 14.15
N ILE A 123 1.95 5.28 14.54
CA ILE A 123 1.19 4.33 13.73
C ILE A 123 -0.19 4.90 13.38
N LYS A 124 -0.88 5.51 14.35
CA LYS A 124 -2.18 6.17 14.12
C LYS A 124 -2.08 7.30 13.11
N GLY A 125 -1.04 8.13 13.17
CA GLY A 125 -0.79 9.21 12.22
C GLY A 125 -0.52 8.71 10.81
N ARG A 126 0.37 7.73 10.66
CA ARG A 126 0.68 7.09 9.37
C ARG A 126 -0.54 6.40 8.77
N ASN A 127 -1.29 5.63 9.57
CA ASN A 127 -2.49 4.94 9.11
C ASN A 127 -3.60 5.90 8.65
N LYS A 128 -3.74 7.07 9.28
CA LYS A 128 -4.66 8.12 8.80
C LYS A 128 -4.26 8.62 7.41
N SER A 129 -2.95 8.77 7.18
CA SER A 129 -2.40 9.24 5.89
C SER A 129 -2.57 8.20 4.78
N LEU A 130 -2.48 6.91 5.13
CA LEU A 130 -2.72 5.79 4.21
C LEU A 130 -4.21 5.49 3.96
N LYS A 131 -5.13 6.17 4.65
CA LYS A 131 -6.56 5.84 4.60
C LYS A 131 -7.11 6.04 3.19
N PRO A 132 -7.56 4.96 2.51
CA PRO A 132 -8.08 5.10 1.16
C PRO A 132 -9.43 5.83 1.15
N PRO A 133 -9.75 6.56 0.06
CA PRO A 133 -11.07 7.18 -0.12
C PRO A 133 -12.21 6.19 0.05
N PHE A 134 -13.38 6.64 0.52
CA PHE A 134 -14.52 5.76 0.77
C PHE A 134 -14.93 4.95 -0.46
N LYS A 135 -15.00 5.58 -1.65
CA LYS A 135 -15.35 4.91 -2.91
C LYS A 135 -14.40 3.75 -3.24
N VAL A 136 -13.10 3.95 -3.02
CA VAL A 136 -12.07 2.92 -3.24
C VAL A 136 -12.27 1.74 -2.28
N ARG A 137 -12.48 2.03 -0.99
CA ARG A 137 -12.76 1.00 0.02
C ARG A 137 -14.03 0.21 -0.27
N LEU A 138 -15.09 0.89 -0.72
CA LEU A 138 -16.36 0.26 -1.07
C LEU A 138 -16.20 -0.68 -2.27
N LYS A 139 -15.54 -0.21 -3.34
CA LYS A 139 -15.23 -1.03 -4.53
C LYS A 139 -14.44 -2.27 -4.16
N TYR A 140 -13.40 -2.12 -3.34
CA TYR A 140 -12.59 -3.24 -2.86
C TYR A 140 -13.44 -4.28 -2.12
N LYS A 141 -14.31 -3.85 -1.21
CA LYS A 141 -15.16 -4.75 -0.42
C LYS A 141 -16.18 -5.49 -1.30
N ILE A 142 -16.77 -4.82 -2.28
CA ILE A 142 -17.66 -5.45 -3.27
C ILE A 142 -16.90 -6.52 -4.08
N ASN A 143 -15.69 -6.21 -4.54
CA ASN A 143 -14.86 -7.17 -5.28
C ASN A 143 -14.52 -8.41 -4.45
N GLN A 144 -14.18 -8.26 -3.16
CA GLN A 144 -13.95 -9.40 -2.28
C GLN A 144 -15.19 -10.29 -2.15
N LEU A 145 -16.39 -9.70 -2.00
CA LEU A 145 -17.64 -10.44 -1.89
C LEU A 145 -17.97 -11.22 -3.18
N ILE A 146 -17.73 -10.59 -4.34
CA ILE A 146 -17.92 -11.23 -5.65
C ILE A 146 -16.94 -12.39 -5.83
N ASN A 147 -15.66 -12.19 -5.54
CA ASN A 147 -14.63 -13.23 -5.66
C ASN A 147 -14.89 -14.40 -4.70
N TRP A 148 -15.28 -14.11 -3.45
CA TRP A 148 -15.67 -15.14 -2.48
C TRP A 148 -16.86 -15.99 -2.97
N ARG A 149 -17.87 -15.38 -3.60
CA ARG A 149 -18.97 -16.13 -4.23
C ARG A 149 -18.51 -17.01 -5.39
N ARG A 150 -17.51 -16.59 -6.16
CA ARG A 150 -16.98 -17.38 -7.29
C ARG A 150 -16.16 -18.58 -6.84
N CYS A 151 -15.39 -18.46 -5.75
CA CYS A 151 -14.59 -19.56 -5.18
C CYS A 151 -15.42 -20.60 -4.41
N LYS A 152 -16.71 -20.36 -4.18
CA LYS A 152 -17.64 -21.29 -3.51
C LYS A 152 -18.48 -22.14 -4.47
N LYS A 153 -18.29 -21.98 -5.78
CA LYS A 153 -18.82 -22.88 -6.81
C LYS A 153 -17.75 -23.90 -7.18
#